data_AF-A0A392R5X1-F1
#
_entry.id   AF-A0A392R5X1-F1
#
_cell.length_a   1.000
_cell.length_b   1.000
_cell.length_c   1.000
_cell.angle_alpha   90.00
_cell.angle_beta   90.00
_cell.angle_gamma   90.00
#
_symmetry.space_group_name_H-M   'P 1'
#
loop_
_entity.id
_entity.type
_entity.pdbx_description
1 polymer ?
#
loop_
_entity_poly.entity_id
_entity_poly.type
_entity_poly.pdbx_seq_one_letter_code
_entity_poly.pdbx_strand_id
1 'polypeptide(L)'
;MYEIAFKEMGYRLPFSKFEMSVFHHLDLAPSQLYPNSLAFILAFEIVAEYLEITPTIPPFSYTFHLQRSSSKKGEPTKHGWVSLKQKH
;
A
#
# COMPACT_ATOMS: atom_id res chain seq x y z
N MET A 1 -10.00 5.75 9.63
CA MET A 1 -9.29 5.16 8.46
C MET A 1 -9.08 3.68 8.68
N TYR A 2 -8.31 3.28 9.68
CA TYR A 2 -8.04 1.87 9.98
C TYR A 2 -9.22 1.05 10.45
N GLU A 3 -10.21 1.68 11.07
CA GLU A 3 -11.41 0.96 11.49
C GLU A 3 -12.10 0.27 10.31
N ILE A 4 -12.22 0.95 9.17
CA ILE A 4 -12.78 0.37 7.93
C ILE A 4 -11.85 -0.72 7.38
N ALA A 5 -10.53 -0.50 7.37
CA ALA A 5 -9.57 -1.51 6.91
C ALA A 5 -9.64 -2.81 7.75
N PHE A 6 -9.59 -2.69 9.08
CA PHE A 6 -9.61 -3.85 9.97
C PHE A 6 -11.01 -4.47 10.13
N LYS A 7 -12.08 -3.68 10.21
CA LYS A 7 -13.44 -4.19 10.44
C LYS A 7 -14.16 -4.60 9.15
N GLU A 8 -14.02 -3.82 8.07
CA GLU A 8 -14.78 -4.04 6.84
C GLU A 8 -13.96 -4.75 5.75
N MET A 9 -12.66 -4.46 5.63
CA MET A 9 -11.79 -5.11 4.64
C MET A 9 -11.07 -6.36 5.17
N GLY A 10 -11.29 -6.72 6.43
CA GLY A 10 -10.76 -7.96 7.02
C GLY A 10 -9.25 -7.96 7.26
N TYR A 11 -8.60 -6.80 7.23
CA TYR A 11 -7.18 -6.68 7.58
C TYR A 11 -6.93 -7.26 8.98
N ARG A 12 -5.78 -7.92 9.18
CA ARG A 12 -5.38 -8.42 10.50
C ARG A 12 -3.95 -7.99 10.84
N LEU A 13 -3.71 -7.80 12.13
CA LEU A 13 -2.36 -7.59 12.66
C LEU A 13 -1.81 -8.89 13.26
N PRO A 14 -0.48 -9.09 13.24
CA PRO A 14 0.52 -8.23 12.59
C PRO A 14 0.42 -8.28 11.06
N PHE A 15 0.95 -7.25 10.39
CA PHE A 15 1.09 -7.23 8.93
C PHE A 15 1.93 -8.41 8.45
N SER A 16 1.67 -8.88 7.23
CA SER A 16 2.45 -9.91 6.55
C SER A 16 3.88 -9.42 6.28
N LYS A 17 4.81 -10.36 6.05
CA LYS A 17 6.19 -10.02 5.68
C LYS A 17 6.25 -9.21 4.39
N PHE A 18 5.37 -9.52 3.44
CA PHE A 18 5.30 -8.82 2.18
C PHE A 18 4.81 -7.38 2.37
N GLU A 19 3.71 -7.19 3.10
CA GLU A 19 3.17 -5.86 3.43
C GLU A 19 4.21 -4.98 4.12
N MET A 20 4.90 -5.52 5.13
CA MET A 20 6.00 -4.82 5.81
C MET A 20 7.13 -4.46 4.85
N SER A 21 7.48 -5.35 3.92
CA SER A 21 8.48 -5.05 2.89
C SER A 21 8.02 -3.94 1.94
N VAL A 22 6.72 -3.87 1.61
CA VAL A 22 6.15 -2.81 0.77
C VAL A 22 6.21 -1.46 1.49
N PHE A 23 5.77 -1.40 2.75
CA PHE A 23 5.86 -0.18 3.56
C PHE A 23 7.30 0.32 3.68
N HIS A 24 8.24 -0.59 3.94
CA HIS A 24 9.66 -0.27 4.01
C HIS A 24 10.21 0.22 2.66
N HIS A 25 9.87 -0.45 1.56
CA HIS A 25 10.31 -0.06 0.22
C HIS A 25 9.81 1.32 -0.21
N LEU A 26 8.58 1.68 0.20
CA LEU A 26 7.96 2.96 -0.14
C LEU A 26 8.34 4.10 0.83
N ASP A 27 9.04 3.77 1.92
CA ASP A 27 9.33 4.67 3.06
C ASP A 27 8.05 5.31 3.62
N LEU A 28 7.07 4.45 3.93
CA LEU A 28 5.76 4.87 4.44
C LEU A 28 5.39 4.11 5.71
N ALA A 29 4.89 4.84 6.70
CA ALA A 29 4.09 4.21 7.74
C ALA A 29 2.76 3.73 7.15
N PRO A 30 2.19 2.61 7.63
CA PRO A 30 0.89 2.12 7.16
C PRO A 30 -0.21 3.19 7.24
N SER A 31 -0.06 4.19 8.12
CA SER A 31 -1.07 5.23 8.39
C SER A 31 -1.08 6.34 7.36
N GLN A 32 -0.05 6.40 6.51
CA GLN A 32 0.09 7.38 5.45
C GLN A 32 -0.59 6.93 4.16
N LEU A 33 -0.88 5.65 3.97
CA LEU A 33 -1.60 5.16 2.81
C LEU A 33 -3.10 5.41 2.94
N TYR A 34 -3.78 5.71 1.84
CA TYR A 34 -5.24 5.66 1.82
C TYR A 34 -5.75 4.21 2.05
N PRO A 35 -6.94 4.03 2.65
CA PRO A 35 -7.50 2.70 2.88
C PRO A 35 -7.65 1.87 1.59
N ASN A 36 -8.02 2.52 0.47
CA ASN A 36 -8.08 1.84 -0.83
C ASN A 36 -6.71 1.32 -1.30
N SER A 37 -5.64 2.07 -1.02
CA SER A 37 -4.29 1.67 -1.39
C SER A 37 -3.78 0.53 -0.52
N LEU A 38 -4.16 0.54 0.76
CA LEU A 38 -3.90 -0.57 1.65
C LEU A 38 -4.58 -1.87 1.14
N ALA A 39 -5.81 -1.77 0.63
CA ALA A 39 -6.50 -2.90 0.00
C ALA A 39 -5.80 -3.44 -1.27
N PHE A 40 -5.10 -2.59 -2.04
CA PHE A 40 -4.34 -3.04 -3.21
C PHE A 40 -3.12 -3.88 -2.82
N ILE A 41 -2.48 -3.60 -1.69
CA ILE A 41 -1.37 -4.41 -1.19
C ILE A 41 -1.87 -5.81 -0.83
N LEU A 42 -2.99 -5.90 -0.10
CA LEU A 42 -3.64 -7.18 0.21
C LEU A 42 -4.05 -7.94 -1.04
N ALA A 43 -4.76 -7.28 -1.96
CA ALA A 43 -5.28 -7.92 -3.16
C ALA A 43 -4.13 -8.50 -4.00
N PHE A 44 -3.00 -7.80 -4.06
CA PHE A 44 -1.80 -8.31 -4.73
C PHE A 44 -1.24 -9.56 -4.03
N GLU A 45 -1.13 -9.55 -2.70
CA GLU A 45 -0.65 -10.71 -1.93
C GLU A 45 -1.56 -11.94 -2.12
N ILE A 46 -2.88 -11.75 -2.03
CA ILE A 46 -3.87 -12.81 -2.22
C ILE A 46 -3.81 -13.39 -3.64
N VAL A 47 -3.67 -12.53 -4.66
CA VAL A 47 -3.57 -12.98 -6.06
C VAL A 47 -2.26 -13.72 -6.29
N ALA A 48 -1.14 -13.26 -5.71
CA ALA A 48 0.13 -13.95 -5.81
C ALA A 48 0.06 -15.34 -5.17
N GLU A 49 -0.55 -15.45 -3.98
CA GLU A 49 -0.78 -16.72 -3.29
C GLU A 49 -1.67 -17.67 -4.12
N TYR A 50 -2.78 -17.15 -4.68
CA TYR A 50 -3.66 -17.93 -5.56
C TYR A 50 -2.96 -18.45 -6.82
N LEU A 51 -2.01 -17.68 -7.36
CA LEU A 51 -1.19 -18.06 -8.51
C LEU A 51 0.03 -18.92 -8.13
N GLU A 52 0.20 -19.26 -6.86
CA GLU A 52 1.35 -19.99 -6.32
C GLU A 52 2.71 -19.29 -6.59
N ILE A 53 2.69 -17.96 -6.64
CA ILE A 53 3.87 -17.11 -6.84
C ILE A 53 4.22 -16.40 -5.53
N THR A 54 5.52 -16.27 -5.24
CA THR A 54 5.96 -15.48 -4.09
C THR A 54 5.70 -13.99 -4.35
N PRO A 55 4.88 -13.30 -3.52
CA PRO A 55 4.70 -11.87 -3.64
C PRO A 55 6.01 -11.16 -3.31
N THR A 56 6.52 -10.37 -4.25
CA THR A 56 7.78 -9.63 -4.10
C THR A 56 7.63 -8.19 -4.56
N ILE A 57 8.57 -7.34 -4.14
CA ILE A 57 8.57 -5.92 -4.47
C ILE A 57 8.65 -5.62 -5.97
N PRO A 58 9.49 -6.30 -6.79
CA PRO A 58 9.62 -5.91 -8.19
C PRO A 58 8.31 -6.02 -9.01
N PRO A 59 7.55 -7.13 -8.95
CA PRO A 59 6.26 -7.21 -9.64
C PRO A 59 5.22 -6.25 -9.06
N PHE A 60 5.21 -6.05 -7.74
CA PHE A 60 4.34 -5.06 -7.11
C PHE A 60 4.61 -3.64 -7.65
N SER A 61 5.87 -3.22 -7.68
CA SER A 61 6.30 -1.91 -8.19
C SER A 61 6.16 -1.78 -9.72
N TYR A 62 6.07 -2.90 -10.43
CA TYR A 62 5.70 -2.92 -11.84
C TYR A 62 4.21 -2.62 -12.00
N THR A 63 3.34 -3.31 -11.26
CA THR A 63 1.87 -3.19 -11.34
C THR A 63 1.34 -1.86 -10.78
N PHE A 64 1.91 -1.38 -9.67
CA PHE A 64 1.43 -0.17 -8.99
C PHE A 64 2.48 0.94 -9.00
N HIS A 65 2.01 2.19 -9.07
CA HIS A 65 2.85 3.36 -8.83
C HIS A 65 2.33 4.17 -7.64
N LEU A 66 3.27 4.84 -6.98
CA LEU A 66 2.97 5.70 -5.85
C LEU A 66 2.57 7.10 -6.31
N GLN A 67 1.40 7.55 -5.90
CA GLN A 67 0.95 8.93 -6.06
C GLN A 67 0.89 9.61 -4.69
N ARG A 68 1.84 10.52 -4.46
CA ARG A 68 1.83 11.39 -3.29
C ARG A 68 0.91 12.57 -3.55
N SER A 69 0.05 12.92 -2.59
CA SER A 69 -0.67 14.19 -2.65
C SER A 69 0.35 15.33 -2.62
N SER A 70 0.32 16.22 -3.60
CA SER A 70 1.21 17.37 -3.61
C SER A 70 0.70 18.41 -2.63
N SER A 71 1.52 18.79 -1.65
CA SER A 71 1.33 20.09 -0.98
C SER A 71 1.50 21.19 -2.02
N LYS A 72 0.72 22.28 -1.89
CA LYS A 72 0.86 23.46 -2.74
C LYS A 72 2.34 23.88 -2.81
N LYS A 73 2.82 24.25 -4.00
CA LYS A 73 4.22 24.66 -4.26
C LYS A 73 4.73 25.58 -3.14
N GLY A 74 5.73 25.12 -2.39
CA GLY A 74 6.45 25.94 -1.40
C GLY A 74 6.28 25.51 0.06
N GLU A 75 5.34 24.63 0.40
CA GLU A 75 5.24 24.08 1.76
C GLU A 75 6.01 22.76 1.90
N PRO A 76 6.80 22.57 2.97
CA PRO A 76 7.35 21.25 3.27
C PRO A 76 6.20 20.26 3.40
N THR A 77 6.28 19.13 2.69
CA THR A 77 5.24 18.10 2.64
C THR A 77 5.07 17.49 4.04
N LYS A 78 4.21 18.10 4.85
CA LYS A 78 3.79 17.57 6.14
C LYS A 78 2.90 16.36 5.87
N HIS A 79 3.48 15.16 5.93
CA HIS A 79 2.77 13.88 6.11
C HIS A 79 1.48 13.73 5.27
N GLY A 80 1.54 14.06 3.98
CA GLY A 80 0.39 13.97 3.08
C GLY A 80 -0.01 12.52 2.84
N TRP A 81 -1.30 12.28 2.66
CA TRP A 81 -1.80 10.96 2.28
C TRP A 81 -1.19 10.51 0.94
N VAL A 82 -0.92 9.21 0.86
CA VAL A 82 -0.30 8.57 -0.30
C VAL A 82 -1.23 7.51 -0.85
N SER A 83 -1.38 7.49 -2.17
CA SER A 83 -2.22 6.53 -2.88
C SER A 83 -1.38 5.64 -3.79
N LEU A 84 -1.81 4.40 -3.96
CA LEU A 84 -1.33 3.50 -5.01
C LEU A 84 -2.30 3.54 -6.18
N LYS A 85 -1.76 3.55 -7.39
CA LYS A 85 -2.54 3.44 -8.62
C LYS A 85 -1.97 2.34 -9.50
N GLN A 86 -2.85 1.57 -10.12
CA GLN A 86 -2.47 0.60 -11.13
C GLN A 86 -1.88 1.33 -12.34
N LYS A 87 -0.76 0.82 -12.87
CA LYS A 87 -0.24 1.24 -14.17
C LYS A 87 -1.06 0.53 -15.25
N HIS A 88 -1.67 1.33 -16.13
CA HIS A 88 -2.34 0.86 -17.34
C HIS A 88 -1.37 0.85 -18.51
#